data_AF-A0A959JSU7-F1
#
_entry.id   AF-A0A959JSU7-F1
#
_cell.length_a   1.000
_cell.length_b   1.000
_cell.length_c   1.000
_cell.angle_alpha   90.00
_cell.angle_beta   90.00
_cell.angle_gamma   90.00
#
_symmetry.space_group_name_H-M   'P 1'
#
loop_
_entity.id
_entity.type
_entity.pdbx_description
1 polymer ?
#
loop_
_entity_poly.entity_id
_entity_poly.type
_entity_poly.pdbx_seq_one_letter_code
_entity_poly.pdbx_strand_id
1 'polypeptide(L)'
;MPRIVLLHLFILLLRPLLPAQDQVREAVISIQAEQIRVQDLLEQISLQSGFNFSYNARLLDGERKLDFSVDERPLRVVLDLLGQKLDVSYTIIDRQIIFKTRDLSRITKEKDEPLYTLSGYLTDAQTGESLPAATVSIAGTSNGVVTNGFGYYALNLPPGKYVLVFSYIGYEEVMHTFELNGHQKLDVQLDLGTIELPDIIVALPALQAIEDREPGEMILNGEVLQNLPEFGGESGLIKGLQTLPGIKTHSDGSAFFYTRGGERDQNVIIIDDAPIFNPAHLFGFYSMVIPEFSKEIKIYKSDIPASLGDRLSSIVSIRTRDGNLNKLQFSGALNPLVNRLSLEFP
;
A
#
# COMPACT_ATOMS: atom_id res chain seq x y z
N MET A 1 -55.08 -22.70 57.86
CA MET A 1 -54.36 -23.22 56.68
C MET A 1 -54.75 -22.49 55.39
N PRO A 2 -54.34 -21.22 55.15
CA PRO A 2 -54.36 -20.71 53.77
C PRO A 2 -53.13 -19.86 53.37
N ARG A 3 -52.04 -19.82 54.16
CA ARG A 3 -50.85 -19.01 53.85
C ARG A 3 -49.70 -19.78 53.16
N ILE A 4 -49.72 -21.11 53.20
CA ILE A 4 -48.66 -21.95 52.61
C ILE A 4 -48.95 -22.28 51.13
N VAL A 5 -50.23 -22.29 50.73
CA VAL A 5 -50.62 -22.62 49.34
C VAL A 5 -50.22 -21.50 48.36
N LEU A 6 -50.23 -20.24 48.80
CA LEU A 6 -49.83 -19.11 47.93
C LEU A 6 -48.31 -19.08 47.66
N LEU A 7 -47.49 -19.59 48.59
CA LEU A 7 -46.03 -19.64 48.43
C LEU A 7 -45.60 -20.75 47.45
N HIS A 8 -46.35 -21.87 47.39
CA HIS A 8 -46.09 -22.94 46.42
C HIS A 8 -46.58 -22.59 45.02
N LEU A 9 -47.58 -21.72 44.88
CA LEU A 9 -48.03 -21.22 43.57
C LEU A 9 -47.07 -20.16 42.98
N PHE A 10 -46.37 -19.40 43.82
CA PHE A 10 -45.42 -18.38 43.36
C PHE A 10 -44.07 -18.97 42.90
N ILE A 11 -43.64 -20.10 43.49
CA ILE A 11 -42.40 -20.81 43.09
C ILE A 11 -42.59 -21.58 41.78
N LEU A 12 -43.82 -21.86 41.37
CA LEU A 12 -44.12 -22.52 40.08
C LEU A 12 -44.13 -21.55 38.88
N LEU A 13 -44.17 -20.23 39.14
CA LEU A 13 -44.12 -19.18 38.12
C LEU A 13 -42.71 -18.58 37.92
N LEU A 14 -41.73 -18.97 38.75
CA LEU A 14 -40.32 -18.58 38.62
C LEU A 14 -39.46 -19.76 38.13
N ARG A 15 -39.87 -20.41 37.02
CA ARG A 15 -38.92 -21.22 36.26
C ARG A 15 -38.05 -20.26 35.45
N PRO A 16 -36.71 -20.24 35.63
CA PRO A 16 -35.87 -19.53 34.67
C PRO A 16 -36.14 -20.12 33.29
N LEU A 17 -36.37 -19.26 32.29
CA LEU A 17 -36.15 -19.64 30.90
C LEU A 17 -34.68 -20.08 30.81
N LEU A 18 -34.44 -21.38 30.96
CA LEU A 18 -33.28 -21.98 30.35
C LEU A 18 -33.41 -21.60 28.87
N PRO A 19 -32.41 -20.96 28.22
CA PRO A 19 -32.37 -20.98 26.77
C PRO A 19 -32.57 -22.44 26.37
N ALA A 20 -33.72 -22.71 25.74
CA ALA A 20 -33.95 -23.99 25.10
C ALA A 20 -32.78 -24.13 24.15
N GLN A 21 -31.85 -25.03 24.51
CA GLN A 21 -30.82 -25.44 23.61
C GLN A 21 -31.58 -26.14 22.50
N ASP A 22 -31.88 -25.38 21.45
CA ASP A 22 -32.40 -25.87 20.20
C ASP A 22 -31.27 -26.73 19.63
N GLN A 23 -31.14 -27.96 20.15
CA GLN A 23 -30.53 -29.04 19.41
C GLN A 23 -31.45 -29.25 18.22
N VAL A 24 -31.29 -28.40 17.22
CA VAL A 24 -31.63 -28.73 15.85
C VAL A 24 -30.94 -30.06 15.62
N ARG A 25 -31.73 -31.15 15.64
CA ARG A 25 -31.22 -32.47 15.29
C ARG A 25 -30.54 -32.29 13.94
N GLU A 26 -29.21 -32.41 13.90
CA GLU A 26 -28.48 -32.34 12.65
C GLU A 26 -29.10 -33.38 11.70
N ALA A 27 -29.51 -32.95 10.51
CA ALA A 27 -30.17 -33.83 9.56
C ALA A 27 -29.25 -35.02 9.24
N VAL A 28 -29.83 -36.22 9.25
CA VAL A 28 -29.14 -37.45 8.89
C VAL A 28 -29.34 -37.66 7.39
N ILE A 29 -28.24 -37.91 6.69
CA ILE A 29 -28.19 -38.03 5.23
C ILE A 29 -27.76 -39.45 4.88
N SER A 30 -28.52 -40.08 4.00
CA SER A 30 -28.16 -41.36 3.39
C SER A 30 -28.29 -41.24 1.87
N ILE A 31 -27.17 -41.45 1.17
CA ILE A 31 -27.06 -41.32 -0.28
C ILE A 31 -26.11 -42.41 -0.79
N GLN A 32 -26.55 -43.14 -1.80
CA GLN A 32 -25.74 -44.11 -2.52
C GLN A 32 -25.90 -43.87 -4.01
N ALA A 33 -24.88 -43.26 -4.63
CA ALA A 33 -24.92 -42.89 -6.03
C ALA A 33 -23.56 -43.06 -6.71
N GLU A 34 -23.59 -43.59 -7.94
CA GLU A 34 -22.44 -43.71 -8.83
C GLU A 34 -22.61 -42.75 -10.00
N GLN A 35 -21.52 -42.08 -10.41
CA GLN A 35 -21.50 -41.14 -11.53
C GLN A 35 -22.56 -40.03 -11.48
N ILE A 36 -22.98 -39.61 -10.27
CA ILE A 36 -23.95 -38.54 -10.07
C ILE A 36 -23.29 -37.17 -10.32
N ARG A 37 -24.04 -36.23 -10.92
CA ARG A 37 -23.56 -34.86 -11.09
C ARG A 37 -23.53 -34.15 -9.74
N VAL A 38 -22.52 -33.31 -9.51
CA VAL A 38 -22.40 -32.53 -8.27
C VAL A 38 -23.69 -31.79 -7.94
N GLN A 39 -24.32 -31.15 -8.93
CA GLN A 39 -25.58 -30.42 -8.71
C GLN A 39 -26.73 -31.33 -8.24
N ASP A 40 -26.89 -32.52 -8.84
CA ASP A 40 -27.95 -33.47 -8.51
C ASP A 40 -27.71 -34.05 -7.11
N LEU A 41 -26.44 -34.28 -6.75
CA LEU A 41 -26.03 -34.72 -5.41
C LEU A 41 -26.34 -33.65 -4.35
N LEU A 42 -26.02 -32.38 -4.62
CA LEU A 42 -26.31 -31.26 -3.71
C LEU A 42 -27.83 -31.05 -3.55
N GLU A 43 -28.61 -31.23 -4.61
CA GLU A 43 -30.08 -31.18 -4.54
C GLU A 43 -30.64 -32.28 -3.64
N GLN A 44 -30.16 -33.53 -3.75
CA GLN A 44 -30.58 -34.62 -2.86
C GLN A 44 -30.23 -34.33 -1.39
N ILE A 45 -29.04 -33.80 -1.12
CA ILE A 45 -28.65 -33.39 0.23
C ILE A 45 -29.55 -32.24 0.71
N SER A 46 -29.91 -31.30 -0.17
CA SER A 46 -30.78 -30.17 0.15
C SER A 46 -32.18 -30.63 0.57
N LEU A 47 -32.76 -31.58 -0.16
CA LEU A 47 -34.07 -32.15 0.12
C LEU A 47 -34.11 -32.92 1.45
N GLN A 48 -33.04 -33.65 1.79
CA GLN A 48 -32.95 -34.39 3.06
C GLN A 48 -32.61 -33.49 4.25
N SER A 49 -31.79 -32.45 4.05
CA SER A 49 -31.29 -31.59 5.13
C SER A 49 -32.12 -30.33 5.38
N GLY A 50 -32.87 -29.88 4.39
CA GLY A 50 -33.56 -28.58 4.40
C GLY A 50 -32.63 -27.37 4.22
N PHE A 51 -31.33 -27.57 3.94
CA PHE A 51 -30.38 -26.50 3.64
C PHE A 51 -30.26 -26.25 2.14
N ASN A 52 -30.15 -24.98 1.74
CA ASN A 52 -29.88 -24.60 0.36
C ASN A 52 -28.38 -24.48 0.12
N PHE A 53 -27.92 -24.79 -1.08
CA PHE A 53 -26.51 -24.68 -1.45
C PHE A 53 -26.26 -23.44 -2.31
N SER A 54 -25.13 -22.78 -2.08
CA SER A 54 -24.61 -21.71 -2.93
C SER A 54 -23.13 -21.93 -3.19
N TYR A 55 -22.74 -21.77 -4.45
CA TYR A 55 -21.37 -21.98 -4.89
C TYR A 55 -21.07 -21.20 -6.16
N ASN A 56 -19.78 -20.93 -6.36
CA ASN A 56 -19.30 -20.42 -7.63
C ASN A 56 -19.24 -21.57 -8.64
N ALA A 57 -19.95 -21.46 -9.78
CA ALA A 57 -19.99 -22.50 -10.80
C ALA A 57 -18.59 -22.85 -11.36
N ARG A 58 -17.65 -21.90 -11.38
CA ARG A 58 -16.25 -22.14 -11.79
C ARG A 58 -15.47 -22.98 -10.78
N LEU A 59 -15.90 -22.98 -9.51
CA LEU A 59 -15.20 -23.67 -8.43
C LEU A 59 -15.58 -25.15 -8.35
N LEU A 60 -16.88 -25.45 -8.42
CA LEU A 60 -17.38 -26.82 -8.20
C LEU A 60 -17.73 -27.57 -9.48
N ASP A 61 -17.93 -26.87 -10.60
CA ASP A 61 -18.45 -27.41 -11.86
C ASP A 61 -19.63 -28.37 -11.65
N GLY A 62 -20.85 -27.83 -11.64
CA GLY A 62 -22.07 -28.57 -11.30
C GLY A 62 -22.33 -29.84 -12.14
N GLU A 63 -21.77 -29.92 -13.35
CA GLU A 63 -21.90 -31.06 -14.26
C GLU A 63 -20.84 -32.16 -14.02
N ARG A 64 -19.83 -31.89 -13.19
CA ARG A 64 -18.82 -32.88 -12.82
C ARG A 64 -19.50 -34.10 -12.19
N LYS A 65 -19.12 -35.29 -12.64
CA LYS A 65 -19.62 -36.56 -12.09
C LYS A 65 -18.71 -37.13 -11.02
N LEU A 66 -19.28 -37.69 -9.96
CA LEU A 66 -18.54 -38.38 -8.93
C LEU A 66 -19.35 -39.51 -8.29
N ASP A 67 -18.66 -40.50 -7.72
CA ASP A 67 -19.29 -41.55 -6.94
C ASP A 67 -19.38 -41.11 -5.47
N PHE A 68 -20.54 -41.15 -4.84
CA PHE A 68 -20.69 -40.73 -3.45
C PHE A 68 -21.60 -41.70 -2.71
N SER A 69 -21.07 -42.31 -1.65
CA SER A 69 -21.80 -43.30 -0.86
C SER A 69 -21.59 -43.01 0.62
N VAL A 70 -22.69 -42.70 1.31
CA VAL A 70 -22.73 -42.42 2.73
C VAL A 70 -24.03 -42.98 3.29
N ASP A 71 -23.93 -43.74 4.38
CA ASP A 71 -25.08 -44.34 5.07
C ASP A 71 -25.29 -43.70 6.44
N GLU A 72 -26.50 -43.18 6.65
CA GLU A 72 -27.01 -42.54 7.87
C GLU A 72 -25.98 -41.66 8.62
N ARG A 73 -25.43 -40.63 7.96
CA ARG A 73 -24.46 -39.72 8.60
C ARG A 73 -25.02 -38.32 8.87
N PRO A 74 -24.56 -37.63 9.93
CA PRO A 74 -24.89 -36.22 10.14
C PRO A 74 -24.44 -35.37 8.95
N LEU A 75 -25.24 -34.36 8.59
CA LEU A 75 -24.97 -33.43 7.49
C LEU A 75 -23.54 -32.88 7.52
N ARG A 76 -23.03 -32.47 8.69
CA ARG A 76 -21.68 -31.95 8.85
C ARG A 76 -20.61 -32.93 8.36
N VAL A 77 -20.74 -34.21 8.73
CA VAL A 77 -19.82 -35.28 8.30
C VAL A 77 -19.91 -35.49 6.78
N VAL A 78 -21.12 -35.42 6.23
CA VAL A 78 -21.34 -35.53 4.77
C VAL A 78 -20.67 -34.38 4.03
N LEU A 79 -20.81 -33.14 4.53
CA LEU A 79 -20.18 -31.96 3.95
C LEU A 79 -18.65 -31.99 4.07
N ASP A 80 -18.11 -32.52 5.17
CA ASP A 80 -16.67 -32.69 5.34
C ASP A 80 -16.10 -33.69 4.32
N LEU A 81 -16.77 -34.83 4.11
CA LEU A 81 -16.39 -35.84 3.11
C LEU A 81 -16.52 -35.30 1.68
N LEU A 82 -17.60 -34.58 1.39
CA LEU A 82 -17.81 -33.93 0.09
C LEU A 82 -16.75 -32.86 -0.17
N GLY A 83 -16.44 -32.04 0.83
CA GLY A 83 -15.41 -31.00 0.75
C GLY A 83 -14.00 -31.55 0.56
N GLN A 84 -13.69 -32.73 1.11
CA GLN A 84 -12.43 -33.44 0.81
C GLN A 84 -12.37 -33.92 -0.64
N LYS A 85 -13.47 -34.50 -1.15
CA LYS A 85 -13.50 -35.05 -2.51
C LYS A 85 -13.50 -33.97 -3.60
N LEU A 86 -14.08 -32.82 -3.32
CA LEU A 86 -14.20 -31.69 -4.24
C LEU A 86 -13.11 -30.62 -4.02
N ASP A 87 -12.22 -30.81 -3.05
CA ASP A 87 -11.18 -29.85 -2.66
C ASP A 87 -11.73 -28.44 -2.36
N VAL A 88 -12.81 -28.39 -1.57
CA VAL A 88 -13.48 -27.15 -1.15
C VAL A 88 -13.68 -27.11 0.36
N SER A 89 -13.86 -25.91 0.88
CA SER A 89 -14.36 -25.66 2.25
C SER A 89 -15.81 -25.19 2.20
N TYR A 90 -16.54 -25.27 3.31
CA TYR A 90 -17.90 -24.73 3.40
C TYR A 90 -18.08 -23.82 4.62
N THR A 91 -19.04 -22.91 4.53
CA THR A 91 -19.55 -22.12 5.66
C THR A 91 -21.06 -22.27 5.71
N ILE A 92 -21.62 -22.47 6.90
CA ILE A 92 -23.07 -22.49 7.10
C ILE A 92 -23.47 -21.10 7.61
N ILE A 93 -24.34 -20.42 6.86
CA ILE A 93 -24.95 -19.15 7.27
C ILE A 93 -26.46 -19.34 7.21
N ASP A 94 -27.11 -19.29 8.37
CA ASP A 94 -28.54 -19.57 8.54
C ASP A 94 -28.96 -20.92 7.92
N ARG A 95 -29.76 -20.91 6.85
CA ARG A 95 -30.23 -22.10 6.12
C ARG A 95 -29.49 -22.31 4.79
N GLN A 96 -28.32 -21.69 4.63
CA GLN A 96 -27.53 -21.76 3.41
C GLN A 96 -26.13 -22.30 3.67
N ILE A 97 -25.71 -23.26 2.86
CA ILE A 97 -24.36 -23.82 2.84
C ILE A 97 -23.62 -23.20 1.65
N ILE A 98 -22.53 -22.49 1.94
CA ILE A 98 -21.73 -21.79 0.93
C ILE A 98 -20.39 -22.50 0.78
N PHE A 99 -20.11 -23.03 -0.42
CA PHE A 99 -18.80 -23.59 -0.74
C PHE A 99 -17.82 -22.51 -1.18
N LYS A 100 -16.58 -22.63 -0.70
CA LYS A 100 -15.46 -21.71 -0.97
C LYS A 100 -14.23 -22.52 -1.33
N THR A 101 -13.31 -21.91 -2.08
CA THR A 101 -12.01 -22.52 -2.37
C THR A 101 -11.38 -23.00 -1.08
N ARG A 102 -10.88 -24.24 -1.07
CA ARG A 102 -10.16 -24.74 0.09
C ARG A 102 -8.88 -23.93 0.21
N ASP A 103 -8.81 -23.12 1.25
CA ASP A 103 -7.59 -22.42 1.60
C ASP A 103 -6.61 -23.46 2.14
N LEU A 104 -5.77 -24.00 1.26
CA LEU A 104 -4.76 -25.01 1.59
C LEU A 104 -3.77 -24.50 2.66
N SER A 105 -3.69 -23.18 2.86
CA SER A 105 -3.00 -22.51 3.96
C SER A 105 -3.49 -22.96 5.36
N ARG A 106 -4.69 -23.56 5.46
CA ARG A 106 -5.27 -24.05 6.73
C ARG A 106 -5.02 -25.53 7.01
N ILE A 107 -4.58 -26.33 6.03
CA ILE A 107 -4.32 -27.78 6.23
C ILE A 107 -2.89 -28.02 6.71
N THR A 108 -1.96 -27.15 6.32
CA THR A 108 -0.75 -26.94 7.11
C THR A 108 -1.14 -26.12 8.33
N LYS A 109 -1.61 -26.79 9.39
CA LYS A 109 -1.20 -26.38 10.74
C LYS A 109 0.32 -26.61 10.85
N GLU A 110 1.10 -25.92 10.02
CA GLU A 110 2.37 -25.42 10.49
C GLU A 110 1.98 -24.52 11.65
N LYS A 111 2.51 -24.86 12.81
CA LYS A 111 2.57 -24.03 13.99
C LYS A 111 2.70 -22.57 13.51
N ASP A 112 1.67 -21.74 13.66
CA ASP A 112 1.77 -20.30 13.37
C ASP A 112 2.94 -19.81 14.21
N GLU A 113 4.12 -19.74 13.60
CA GLU A 113 5.26 -19.15 14.26
C GLU A 113 4.91 -17.68 14.42
N PRO A 114 5.01 -17.13 15.65
CA PRO A 114 4.60 -15.75 15.89
C PRO A 114 5.39 -14.84 14.94
N LEU A 115 4.68 -14.18 14.02
CA LEU A 115 5.31 -13.19 13.15
C LEU A 115 5.69 -11.99 13.98
N TYR A 116 6.94 -11.56 13.85
CA TYR A 116 7.45 -10.35 14.44
C TYR A 116 7.69 -9.30 13.36
N THR A 117 7.42 -8.06 13.72
CA THR A 117 7.63 -6.91 12.84
C THR A 117 9.01 -6.33 13.12
N LEU A 118 9.87 -6.35 12.11
CA LEU A 118 11.05 -5.51 12.05
C LEU A 118 10.67 -4.20 11.38
N SER A 119 10.91 -3.07 12.05
CA SER A 119 10.63 -1.74 11.50
C SER A 119 11.81 -0.80 11.64
N GLY A 120 11.83 0.30 10.90
CA GLY A 120 12.91 1.25 11.00
C GLY A 120 12.88 2.31 9.92
N TYR A 121 13.90 3.16 9.92
CA TYR A 121 14.12 4.18 8.91
C TYR A 121 15.43 3.94 8.17
N LEU A 122 15.42 4.16 6.86
CA LEU A 122 16.64 4.26 6.05
C LEU A 122 16.95 5.74 5.81
N THR A 123 18.16 6.14 6.17
CA THR A 123 18.64 7.52 6.01
C THR A 123 20.02 7.57 5.34
N ASP A 124 20.34 8.71 4.74
CA ASP A 124 21.68 9.02 4.24
C ASP A 124 22.65 9.18 5.42
N ALA A 125 23.79 8.50 5.39
CA ALA A 125 24.79 8.55 6.46
C ALA A 125 25.44 9.92 6.62
N GLN A 126 25.57 10.69 5.55
CA GLN A 126 26.23 12.00 5.55
C GLN A 126 25.28 13.13 5.94
N THR A 127 24.03 13.09 5.45
CA THR A 127 23.06 14.18 5.67
C THR A 127 22.02 13.86 6.74
N GLY A 128 21.75 12.58 7.02
CA GLY A 128 20.63 12.16 7.85
C GLY A 128 19.27 12.22 7.13
N GLU A 129 19.27 12.52 5.83
CA GLU A 129 18.06 12.65 5.01
C GLU A 129 17.36 11.30 4.82
N SER A 130 16.02 11.29 4.77
CA SER A 130 15.24 10.07 4.59
C SER A 130 15.36 9.53 3.17
N LEU A 131 15.49 8.21 3.03
CA LEU A 131 15.60 7.53 1.72
C LEU A 131 14.26 6.88 1.32
N PRO A 132 13.40 7.58 0.56
CA PRO A 132 12.15 7.01 0.05
C PRO A 132 12.39 5.94 -0.99
N ALA A 133 11.50 4.96 -1.10
CA ALA A 133 11.56 3.90 -2.10
C ALA A 133 12.86 3.06 -2.08
N ALA A 134 13.56 3.03 -0.94
CA ALA A 134 14.68 2.15 -0.70
C ALA A 134 14.20 0.72 -0.43
N THR A 135 14.98 -0.27 -0.86
CA THR A 135 14.63 -1.69 -0.77
C THR A 135 15.27 -2.32 0.48
N VAL A 136 14.45 -3.03 1.23
CA VAL A 136 14.85 -3.86 2.38
C VAL A 136 14.46 -5.31 2.08
N SER A 137 15.42 -6.16 1.75
CA SER A 137 15.18 -7.55 1.37
C SER A 137 15.96 -8.54 2.23
N ILE A 138 15.59 -9.81 2.16
CA ILE A 138 16.33 -10.91 2.81
C ILE A 138 17.20 -11.58 1.75
N ALA A 139 18.51 -11.64 2.01
CA ALA A 139 19.49 -12.23 1.10
C ALA A 139 19.08 -13.65 0.67
N GLY A 140 19.10 -13.91 -0.64
CA GLY A 140 18.77 -15.21 -1.22
C GLY A 140 17.27 -15.52 -1.29
N THR A 141 16.38 -14.56 -1.02
CA THR A 141 14.94 -14.72 -1.15
C THR A 141 14.31 -13.57 -1.94
N SER A 142 13.05 -13.74 -2.38
CA SER A 142 12.24 -12.65 -2.94
C SER A 142 11.48 -11.86 -1.86
N ASN A 143 11.70 -12.15 -0.58
CA ASN A 143 10.98 -11.49 0.51
C ASN A 143 11.67 -10.16 0.85
N GLY A 144 10.90 -9.09 0.78
CA GLY A 144 11.36 -7.74 1.10
C GLY A 144 10.22 -6.73 1.07
N VAL A 145 10.53 -5.51 1.49
CA VAL A 145 9.64 -4.36 1.49
C VAL A 145 10.37 -3.14 0.96
N VAL A 146 9.61 -2.14 0.54
CA VAL A 146 10.12 -0.86 0.06
C VAL A 146 9.76 0.20 1.10
N THR A 147 10.67 1.14 1.36
CA THR A 147 10.41 2.25 2.29
C THR A 147 9.33 3.18 1.73
N ASN A 148 8.53 3.75 2.63
CA ASN A 148 7.54 4.75 2.27
C ASN A 148 8.20 6.11 1.93
N GLY A 149 7.38 7.13 1.66
CA GLY A 149 7.86 8.48 1.40
C GLY A 149 8.84 8.99 2.47
N PHE A 150 8.65 8.68 3.74
CA PHE A 150 9.50 9.17 4.84
C PHE A 150 10.67 8.24 5.18
N GLY A 151 11.02 7.31 4.28
CA GLY A 151 12.12 6.36 4.52
C GLY A 151 11.80 5.26 5.53
N TYR A 152 10.55 5.16 6.00
CA TYR A 152 10.13 4.15 6.96
C TYR A 152 9.82 2.81 6.28
N TYR A 153 10.23 1.71 6.90
CA TYR A 153 9.88 0.34 6.49
C TYR A 153 9.33 -0.48 7.65
N ALA A 154 8.54 -1.50 7.30
CA ALA A 154 8.07 -2.53 8.23
C ALA A 154 7.98 -3.88 7.51
N LEU A 155 8.67 -4.89 8.01
CA LEU A 155 8.79 -6.24 7.45
C LEU A 155 8.36 -7.26 8.52
N ASN A 156 7.38 -8.11 8.19
CA ASN A 156 6.90 -9.16 9.10
C ASN A 156 7.57 -10.50 8.77
N LEU A 157 8.27 -11.09 9.74
CA LEU A 157 9.01 -12.34 9.58
C LEU A 157 8.81 -13.26 10.79
N PRO A 158 8.87 -14.58 10.59
CA PRO A 158 9.01 -15.54 11.69
C PRO A 158 10.26 -15.27 12.54
N PRO A 159 10.35 -15.80 13.78
CA PRO A 159 11.56 -15.70 14.56
C PRO A 159 12.70 -16.48 13.89
N GLY A 160 13.89 -15.89 13.84
CA GLY A 160 15.01 -16.53 13.17
C GLY A 160 16.16 -15.59 12.87
N LYS A 161 17.22 -16.15 12.30
CA LYS A 161 18.40 -15.41 11.88
C LYS A 161 18.30 -15.07 10.40
N TYR A 162 18.39 -13.79 10.07
CA TYR A 162 18.28 -13.28 8.71
C TYR A 162 19.52 -12.46 8.34
N VAL A 163 19.81 -12.41 7.05
CA VAL A 163 20.74 -11.45 6.47
C VAL A 163 19.88 -10.49 5.67
N LEU A 164 19.74 -9.27 6.17
CA LEU A 164 18.99 -8.21 5.52
C LEU A 164 19.91 -7.45 4.58
N VAL A 165 19.38 -7.07 3.43
CA VAL A 165 20.04 -6.30 2.40
C VAL A 165 19.29 -4.98 2.27
N PHE A 166 19.97 -3.88 2.55
CA PHE A 166 19.47 -2.53 2.42
C PHE A 166 20.10 -1.89 1.20
N SER A 167 19.29 -1.48 0.23
CA SER A 167 19.78 -0.90 -1.02
C SER A 167 18.94 0.30 -1.45
N TYR A 168 19.61 1.28 -2.04
CA TYR A 168 18.98 2.43 -2.66
C TYR A 168 19.85 2.90 -3.84
N ILE A 169 19.21 3.44 -4.88
CA ILE A 169 19.93 3.79 -6.12
C ILE A 169 20.94 4.89 -5.82
N GLY A 170 22.21 4.65 -6.18
CA GLY A 170 23.32 5.58 -5.91
C GLY A 170 23.95 5.43 -4.53
N TYR A 171 23.55 4.45 -3.73
CA TYR A 171 24.08 4.16 -2.40
C TYR A 171 24.79 2.81 -2.36
N GLU A 172 25.73 2.65 -1.44
CA GLU A 172 26.36 1.35 -1.17
C GLU A 172 25.36 0.41 -0.48
N GLU A 173 25.29 -0.83 -0.97
CA GLU A 173 24.44 -1.85 -0.37
C GLU A 173 25.01 -2.29 0.98
N VAL A 174 24.17 -2.27 2.02
CA VAL A 174 24.55 -2.69 3.36
C VAL A 174 23.88 -4.03 3.67
N MET A 175 24.70 -5.02 4.02
CA MET A 175 24.23 -6.30 4.54
C MET A 175 24.31 -6.34 6.06
N HIS A 176 23.18 -6.62 6.72
CA HIS A 176 23.12 -6.72 8.17
C HIS A 176 22.61 -8.10 8.60
N THR A 177 23.42 -8.84 9.35
CA THR A 177 22.99 -10.10 9.95
C THR A 177 22.29 -9.82 11.27
N PHE A 178 21.06 -10.29 11.42
CA PHE A 178 20.22 -10.01 12.57
C PHE A 178 19.46 -11.25 13.04
N GLU A 179 19.14 -11.31 14.33
CA GLU A 179 18.32 -12.37 14.94
C GLU A 179 17.02 -11.77 15.46
N LEU A 180 15.91 -12.12 14.81
CA LEU A 180 14.58 -11.65 15.15
C LEU A 180 13.97 -12.56 16.21
N ASN A 181 13.78 -12.03 17.41
CA ASN A 181 13.18 -12.74 18.55
C ASN A 181 11.95 -12.03 19.14
N GLY A 182 11.55 -10.91 18.54
CA GLY A 182 10.43 -10.07 18.95
C GLY A 182 10.22 -8.91 17.95
N HIS A 183 9.20 -8.07 18.17
CA HIS A 183 9.09 -6.81 17.42
C HIS A 183 10.31 -5.94 17.72
N GLN A 184 11.05 -5.56 16.70
CA GLN A 184 12.32 -4.86 16.84
C GLN A 184 12.39 -3.67 15.89
N LYS A 185 13.12 -2.64 16.32
CA LYS A 185 13.41 -1.45 15.51
C LYS A 185 14.88 -1.49 15.10
N LEU A 186 15.16 -1.29 13.82
CA LEU A 186 16.51 -1.21 13.27
C LEU A 186 16.55 -0.01 12.30
N ASP A 187 17.15 1.09 12.72
CA ASP A 187 17.39 2.21 11.82
C ASP A 187 18.75 2.00 11.13
N VAL A 188 18.83 2.25 9.82
CA VAL A 188 20.03 1.99 9.01
C VAL A 188 20.39 3.23 8.23
N GLN A 189 21.68 3.57 8.24
CA GLN A 189 22.25 4.62 7.43
C GLN A 189 22.98 4.02 6.23
N LEU A 190 22.76 4.57 5.04
CA LEU A 190 23.46 4.18 3.82
C LEU A 190 24.42 5.28 3.39
N ASP A 191 25.63 4.89 3.00
CA ASP A 191 26.62 5.78 2.39
C ASP A 191 26.40 5.89 0.89
N LEU A 192 26.65 7.08 0.32
CA LEU A 192 26.64 7.27 -1.13
C LEU A 192 27.68 6.37 -1.79
N GLY A 193 27.23 5.60 -2.78
CA GLY A 193 28.07 4.67 -3.52
C GLY A 193 28.78 5.35 -4.67
N THR A 194 30.03 4.95 -4.90
CA THR A 194 30.74 5.34 -6.12
C THR A 194 30.30 4.41 -7.26
N ILE A 195 29.45 4.90 -8.16
CA ILE A 195 29.09 4.15 -9.37
C ILE A 195 30.27 4.22 -10.34
N GLU A 196 31.10 3.18 -10.36
CA GLU A 196 32.05 2.98 -11.47
C GLU A 196 31.26 2.52 -12.70
N LEU A 197 31.04 3.44 -13.65
CA LEU A 197 30.39 3.10 -14.91
C LEU A 197 31.36 2.24 -15.75
N PRO A 198 30.97 1.02 -16.17
CA PRO A 198 31.75 0.28 -17.15
C PRO A 198 31.80 1.04 -18.48
N ASP A 199 32.87 0.86 -19.24
CA ASP A 199 33.04 1.46 -20.57
C ASP A 199 31.82 1.19 -21.44
N ILE A 200 31.16 2.26 -21.90
CA ILE A 200 30.00 2.18 -22.78
C ILE A 200 30.48 1.77 -24.17
N ILE A 201 30.33 0.49 -24.52
CA ILE A 201 30.38 0.06 -25.92
C ILE A 201 29.06 0.51 -26.55
N VAL A 202 29.12 1.53 -27.40
CA VAL A 202 27.96 1.98 -28.20
C VAL A 202 27.63 0.90 -29.24
N ALA A 203 26.87 -0.11 -28.83
CA ALA A 203 26.13 -0.97 -29.74
C ALA A 203 24.78 -0.30 -30.02
N LEU A 204 24.40 -0.20 -31.30
CA LEU A 204 23.08 0.29 -31.72
C LEU A 204 21.99 -0.44 -30.90
N PRO A 205 21.23 0.26 -30.05
CA PRO A 205 20.18 -0.40 -29.30
C PRO A 205 19.11 -0.88 -30.26
N ALA A 206 18.74 -2.16 -30.16
CA ALA A 206 17.38 -2.55 -30.51
C ALA A 206 16.45 -1.67 -29.67
N LEU A 207 15.43 -1.09 -30.30
CA LEU A 207 14.40 -0.26 -29.66
C LEU A 207 13.76 -1.03 -28.49
N GLN A 208 14.34 -0.91 -27.30
CA GLN A 208 13.66 -1.28 -26.07
C GLN A 208 12.54 -0.26 -25.88
N ALA A 209 11.33 -0.80 -25.76
CA ALA A 209 10.10 -0.06 -25.62
C ALA A 209 10.22 0.93 -24.46
N ILE A 210 9.62 2.09 -24.70
CA ILE A 210 9.41 3.18 -23.74
C ILE A 210 8.70 2.58 -22.51
N GLU A 211 9.43 2.34 -21.43
CA GLU A 211 8.86 2.05 -20.12
C GLU A 211 8.22 3.32 -19.56
N ASP A 212 6.89 3.26 -19.39
CA ASP A 212 6.03 3.97 -18.43
C ASP A 212 6.55 5.30 -17.85
N ARG A 213 6.86 6.26 -18.72
CA ARG A 213 6.72 7.67 -18.33
C ARG A 213 5.28 8.06 -18.54
N GLU A 214 4.54 8.23 -17.45
CA GLU A 214 3.21 8.84 -17.53
C GLU A 214 3.34 10.19 -18.27
N PRO A 215 2.67 10.37 -19.43
CA PRO A 215 2.85 11.57 -20.25
C PRO A 215 2.48 12.88 -19.52
N GLY A 216 1.77 12.76 -18.39
CA GLY A 216 1.34 13.84 -17.52
C GLY A 216 2.29 14.19 -16.38
N GLU A 217 3.15 13.27 -15.93
CA GLU A 217 4.02 13.46 -14.77
C GLU A 217 5.43 13.89 -15.20
N MET A 218 5.96 14.90 -14.52
CA MET A 218 7.35 15.30 -14.67
C MET A 218 7.98 15.54 -13.31
N ILE A 219 9.08 14.83 -13.05
CA ILE A 219 9.86 14.96 -11.82
C ILE A 219 11.08 15.83 -12.10
N LEU A 220 11.25 16.87 -11.30
CA LEU A 220 12.41 17.75 -11.30
C LEU A 220 13.07 17.68 -9.92
N ASN A 221 14.40 17.58 -9.91
CA ASN A 221 15.19 17.77 -8.69
C ASN A 221 15.43 19.27 -8.47
N GLY A 222 15.35 19.75 -7.23
CA GLY A 222 15.65 21.14 -6.88
C GLY A 222 17.03 21.60 -7.34
N GLU A 223 18.02 20.70 -7.41
CA GLU A 223 19.36 20.98 -7.93
C GLU A 223 19.36 21.37 -9.42
N VAL A 224 18.49 20.74 -10.23
CA VAL A 224 18.36 21.07 -11.64
C VAL A 224 17.84 22.50 -11.81
N LEU A 225 16.92 22.92 -10.94
CA LEU A 225 16.38 24.28 -10.96
C LEU A 225 17.41 25.34 -10.51
N GLN A 226 18.27 25.00 -9.55
CA GLN A 226 19.36 25.88 -9.10
C GLN A 226 20.38 26.15 -10.22
N ASN A 227 20.56 25.21 -11.14
CA ASN A 227 21.48 25.33 -12.28
C ASN A 227 20.86 26.02 -13.51
N LEU A 228 19.59 26.42 -13.47
CA LEU A 228 18.97 27.15 -14.58
C LEU A 228 19.47 28.61 -14.63
N PRO A 229 19.62 29.20 -15.83
CA PRO A 229 20.03 30.60 -15.96
C PRO A 229 19.10 31.54 -15.20
N GLU A 230 19.66 32.33 -14.30
CA GLU A 230 18.89 33.30 -13.52
C GLU A 230 18.59 34.55 -14.35
N PHE A 231 17.35 35.01 -14.32
CA PHE A 231 16.96 36.28 -14.92
C PHE A 231 16.58 37.26 -13.81
N GLY A 232 17.30 38.38 -13.71
CA GLY A 232 17.13 39.32 -12.58
C GLY A 232 17.63 38.78 -11.23
N GLY A 233 18.40 37.68 -11.25
CA GLY A 233 19.00 37.02 -10.08
C GLY A 233 18.01 36.26 -9.18
N GLU A 234 16.96 35.69 -9.78
CA GLU A 234 16.13 34.64 -9.19
C GLU A 234 16.09 33.42 -10.12
N SER A 235 16.65 32.30 -9.66
CA SER A 235 16.31 30.94 -10.10
C SER A 235 14.98 30.55 -9.42
N GLY A 236 13.87 30.67 -10.16
CA GLY A 236 12.54 30.40 -9.62
C GLY A 236 11.95 29.10 -10.13
N LEU A 237 11.17 28.40 -9.28
CA LEU A 237 10.36 27.24 -9.68
C LEU A 237 9.58 27.53 -10.96
N ILE A 238 8.85 28.64 -11.00
CA ILE A 238 7.94 28.99 -12.10
C ILE A 238 8.70 29.21 -13.41
N LYS A 239 9.97 29.63 -13.34
CA LYS A 239 10.84 29.78 -14.51
C LYS A 239 11.34 28.43 -15.01
N GLY A 240 11.65 27.51 -14.10
CA GLY A 240 11.86 26.11 -14.46
C GLY A 240 10.63 25.49 -15.12
N LEU A 241 9.44 25.73 -14.56
CA LEU A 241 8.18 25.26 -15.12
C LEU A 241 7.94 25.79 -16.55
N GLN A 242 8.35 27.03 -16.87
CA GLN A 242 8.23 27.59 -18.22
C GLN A 242 9.04 26.84 -19.28
N THR A 243 10.10 26.16 -18.88
CA THR A 243 10.88 25.34 -19.83
C THR A 243 10.12 24.07 -20.22
N LEU A 244 9.08 23.71 -19.48
CA LEU A 244 8.32 22.50 -19.71
C LEU A 244 7.23 22.70 -20.77
N PRO A 245 7.05 21.73 -21.68
CA PRO A 245 6.00 21.79 -22.68
C PRO A 245 4.62 21.77 -22.01
N GLY A 246 3.75 22.66 -22.47
CA GLY A 246 2.38 22.79 -21.99
C GLY A 246 2.19 23.77 -20.82
N ILE A 247 3.26 24.40 -20.33
CA ILE A 247 3.21 25.45 -19.31
C ILE A 247 3.49 26.81 -19.96
N LYS A 248 2.67 27.81 -19.66
CA LYS A 248 2.83 29.20 -20.10
C LYS A 248 2.76 30.14 -18.90
N THR A 249 3.52 31.22 -18.91
CA THR A 249 3.34 32.28 -17.90
C THR A 249 2.11 33.12 -18.16
N HIS A 250 1.63 33.78 -17.10
CA HIS A 250 0.69 34.88 -17.21
C HIS A 250 1.29 36.12 -17.89
N SER A 251 2.52 36.47 -17.53
CA SER A 251 3.28 37.56 -18.14
C SER A 251 4.79 37.35 -17.94
N ASP A 252 5.61 38.14 -18.63
CA ASP A 252 7.06 38.07 -18.50
C ASP A 252 7.49 38.41 -17.07
N GLY A 253 8.08 37.42 -16.42
CA GLY A 253 8.52 37.52 -15.02
C GLY A 253 7.41 37.28 -14.01
N SER A 254 6.24 36.79 -14.42
CA SER A 254 5.20 36.41 -13.47
C SER A 254 5.49 35.08 -12.76
N ALA A 255 5.19 35.02 -11.47
CA ALA A 255 5.13 33.80 -10.66
C ALA A 255 3.82 33.01 -10.88
N PHE A 256 2.97 33.45 -11.82
CA PHE A 256 1.74 32.77 -12.18
C PHE A 256 1.86 32.11 -13.55
N PHE A 257 1.29 30.92 -13.66
CA PHE A 257 1.35 30.10 -14.86
C PHE A 257 -0.01 29.47 -15.18
N TYR A 258 -0.08 29.00 -16.42
CA TYR A 258 -1.19 28.27 -17.02
C TYR A 258 -0.65 26.94 -17.53
N THR A 259 -1.39 25.87 -17.31
CA THR A 259 -1.06 24.55 -17.85
C THR A 259 -2.15 24.17 -18.85
N ARG A 260 -1.78 23.82 -20.08
CA ARG A 260 -2.71 23.32 -21.12
C ARG A 260 -3.98 24.17 -21.33
N GLY A 261 -3.91 25.48 -21.08
CA GLY A 261 -5.02 26.42 -21.27
C GLY A 261 -5.97 26.56 -20.08
N GLY A 262 -5.71 25.88 -18.95
CA GLY A 262 -6.44 26.10 -17.71
C GLY A 262 -6.07 27.43 -17.04
N GLU A 263 -7.04 28.02 -16.33
CA GLU A 263 -6.89 29.29 -15.63
C GLU A 263 -5.96 29.20 -14.41
N ARG A 264 -5.51 30.34 -13.89
CA ARG A 264 -4.57 30.41 -12.76
C ARG A 264 -5.06 29.63 -11.54
N ASP A 265 -6.34 29.79 -11.20
CA ASP A 265 -7.00 29.18 -10.04
C ASP A 265 -7.24 27.67 -10.18
N GLN A 266 -7.06 27.14 -11.39
CA GLN A 266 -7.15 25.72 -11.70
C GLN A 266 -5.83 24.97 -11.52
N ASN A 267 -4.74 25.70 -11.28
CA ASN A 267 -3.44 25.15 -10.90
C ASN A 267 -3.27 25.25 -9.39
N VAL A 268 -2.60 24.27 -8.79
CA VAL A 268 -2.22 24.34 -7.37
C VAL A 268 -0.76 23.98 -7.19
N ILE A 269 -0.14 24.65 -6.23
CA ILE A 269 1.16 24.26 -5.70
C ILE A 269 0.90 23.65 -4.33
N ILE A 270 1.47 22.50 -4.05
CA ILE A 270 1.41 21.80 -2.77
C ILE A 270 2.84 21.72 -2.25
N ILE A 271 3.07 22.13 -1.00
CA ILE A 271 4.36 21.96 -0.32
C ILE A 271 4.11 21.05 0.87
N ASP A 272 4.76 19.88 0.91
CA ASP A 272 4.60 18.88 1.98
C ASP A 272 3.12 18.63 2.35
N ASP A 273 2.32 18.29 1.33
CA ASP A 273 0.87 18.06 1.41
C ASP A 273 -0.01 19.28 1.79
N ALA A 274 0.58 20.47 1.95
CA ALA A 274 -0.14 21.71 2.20
C ALA A 274 -0.34 22.55 0.91
N PRO A 275 -1.59 22.86 0.50
CA PRO A 275 -1.84 23.66 -0.68
C PRO A 275 -1.48 25.13 -0.46
N ILE A 276 -0.76 25.71 -1.42
CA ILE A 276 -0.35 27.11 -1.49
C ILE A 276 -1.15 27.81 -2.59
N PHE A 277 -2.10 28.66 -2.20
CA PHE A 277 -3.03 29.31 -3.13
C PHE A 277 -2.46 30.56 -3.81
N ASN A 278 -1.56 31.28 -3.16
CA ASN A 278 -0.93 32.46 -3.72
C ASN A 278 0.59 32.37 -3.59
N PRO A 279 1.26 31.62 -4.47
CA PRO A 279 2.69 31.36 -4.36
C PRO A 279 3.56 32.55 -4.81
N ALA A 280 3.03 33.78 -4.81
CA ALA A 280 3.70 34.94 -5.39
C ALA A 280 3.86 36.12 -4.42
N HIS A 281 4.99 36.83 -4.54
CA HIS A 281 5.30 38.08 -3.83
C HIS A 281 5.62 39.20 -4.83
N LEU A 282 5.78 40.44 -4.34
CA LEU A 282 6.05 41.66 -5.12
C LEU A 282 5.14 41.76 -6.35
N PHE A 283 3.84 41.96 -6.15
CA PHE A 283 2.86 42.13 -7.23
C PHE A 283 2.79 40.97 -8.24
N GLY A 284 3.31 39.78 -7.89
CA GLY A 284 3.25 38.63 -8.77
C GLY A 284 4.52 38.37 -9.57
N PHE A 285 5.63 39.08 -9.28
CA PHE A 285 6.91 38.89 -9.99
C PHE A 285 7.78 37.77 -9.42
N TYR A 286 7.71 37.52 -8.10
CA TYR A 286 8.60 36.57 -7.42
C TYR A 286 7.84 35.37 -6.88
N SER A 287 8.41 34.18 -7.02
CA SER A 287 7.85 32.95 -6.44
C SER A 287 8.22 32.87 -4.96
N MET A 288 7.31 32.42 -4.10
CA MET A 288 7.66 32.10 -2.70
C MET A 288 8.35 30.74 -2.56
N VAL A 289 8.27 29.90 -3.60
CA VAL A 289 8.99 28.63 -3.62
C VAL A 289 10.45 28.88 -3.92
N ILE A 290 11.28 28.51 -2.96
CA ILE A 290 12.74 28.57 -3.01
C ILE A 290 13.23 27.18 -3.46
N PRO A 291 13.82 27.03 -4.67
CA PRO A 291 14.24 25.73 -5.19
C PRO A 291 15.25 25.01 -4.30
N GLU A 292 16.07 25.78 -3.58
CA GLU A 292 16.97 25.25 -2.55
C GLU A 292 16.15 24.44 -1.54
N PHE A 293 15.05 25.01 -1.03
CA PHE A 293 13.96 24.36 -0.28
C PHE A 293 13.57 22.92 -0.68
N SER A 294 13.70 22.58 -1.96
CA SER A 294 12.96 21.50 -2.58
C SER A 294 13.85 20.28 -2.83
N LYS A 295 13.53 19.16 -2.19
CA LYS A 295 14.11 17.84 -2.50
C LYS A 295 13.62 17.34 -3.85
N GLU A 296 12.30 17.41 -4.04
CA GLU A 296 11.63 16.89 -5.21
C GLU A 296 10.49 17.81 -5.60
N ILE A 297 10.35 18.05 -6.90
CA ILE A 297 9.25 18.82 -7.49
C ILE A 297 8.60 17.95 -8.55
N LYS A 298 7.40 17.45 -8.26
CA LYS A 298 6.58 16.69 -9.18
C LYS A 298 5.50 17.56 -9.78
N ILE A 299 5.34 17.51 -11.09
CA ILE A 299 4.33 18.29 -11.81
C ILE A 299 3.43 17.34 -12.55
N TYR A 300 2.16 17.36 -12.19
CA TYR A 300 1.08 16.61 -12.82
C TYR A 300 0.30 17.55 -13.75
N LYS A 301 0.49 17.39 -15.06
CA LYS A 301 -0.22 18.12 -16.13
C LYS A 301 -1.40 17.33 -16.72
N SER A 302 -1.48 16.06 -16.35
CA SER A 302 -2.47 15.04 -16.73
C SER A 302 -2.47 14.00 -15.60
N ASP A 303 -3.45 13.10 -15.60
CA ASP A 303 -3.41 11.87 -14.80
C ASP A 303 -3.10 12.13 -13.32
N ILE A 304 -3.72 13.18 -12.78
CA ILE A 304 -3.48 13.65 -11.43
C ILE A 304 -3.91 12.53 -10.45
N PRO A 305 -3.02 12.08 -9.55
CA PRO A 305 -3.35 11.08 -8.54
C PRO A 305 -4.54 11.51 -7.68
N ALA A 306 -5.48 10.59 -7.46
CA ALA A 306 -6.67 10.87 -6.64
C ALA A 306 -6.34 11.34 -5.21
N SER A 307 -5.16 10.99 -4.69
CA SER A 307 -4.67 11.42 -3.37
C SER A 307 -4.37 12.91 -3.26
N LEU A 308 -4.06 13.59 -4.38
CA LEU A 308 -3.70 15.01 -4.40
C LEU A 308 -4.91 15.94 -4.64
N GLY A 309 -6.11 15.35 -4.73
CA GLY A 309 -7.38 16.06 -4.90
C GLY A 309 -7.65 16.51 -6.33
N ASP A 310 -8.79 17.18 -6.53
CA ASP A 310 -9.23 17.62 -7.85
C ASP A 310 -8.69 19.01 -8.19
N ARG A 311 -7.87 19.07 -9.24
CA ARG A 311 -7.56 20.30 -9.97
C ARG A 311 -7.82 20.11 -11.44
N LEU A 312 -8.38 21.15 -12.06
CA LEU A 312 -8.83 21.09 -13.45
C LEU A 312 -7.66 21.22 -14.45
N SER A 313 -6.50 21.73 -14.01
CA SER A 313 -5.39 22.06 -14.91
C SER A 313 -4.07 21.36 -14.52
N SER A 314 -3.53 21.64 -13.33
CA SER A 314 -2.30 20.95 -12.88
C SER A 314 -2.09 20.99 -11.37
N ILE A 315 -1.27 20.06 -10.89
CA ILE A 315 -0.75 20.03 -9.51
C ILE A 315 0.78 20.05 -9.56
N VAL A 316 1.39 20.99 -8.86
CA VAL A 316 2.83 21.02 -8.58
C VAL A 316 3.03 20.60 -7.13
N SER A 317 3.43 19.36 -6.91
CA SER A 317 3.76 18.83 -5.59
C SER A 317 5.24 19.02 -5.33
N ILE A 318 5.55 19.70 -4.24
CA ILE A 318 6.89 20.03 -3.81
C ILE A 318 7.09 19.34 -2.49
N ARG A 319 8.17 18.58 -2.42
CA ARG A 319 8.65 18.00 -1.19
C ARG A 319 9.88 18.74 -0.73
N THR A 320 9.89 19.19 0.51
CA THR A 320 11.04 19.90 1.05
C THR A 320 12.20 18.94 1.34
N ARG A 321 13.43 19.48 1.32
CA ARG A 321 14.61 18.76 1.81
C ARG A 321 14.46 18.48 3.30
N ASP A 322 14.94 17.32 3.72
CA ASP A 322 15.16 17.07 5.15
C ASP A 322 16.37 17.90 5.58
N GLY A 323 16.33 18.47 6.79
CA GLY A 323 17.48 19.22 7.32
C GLY A 323 18.68 18.29 7.55
N ASN A 324 19.90 18.82 7.41
CA ASN A 324 21.08 18.04 7.74
C ASN A 324 21.23 17.83 9.26
N LEU A 325 20.93 16.61 9.73
CA LEU A 325 20.97 16.26 11.15
C LEU A 325 22.39 16.06 11.70
N ASN A 326 23.41 16.06 10.82
CA ASN A 326 24.79 15.74 11.20
C ASN A 326 25.70 16.96 11.25
N LYS A 327 25.39 18.01 10.47
CA LYS A 327 26.25 19.17 10.28
C LYS A 327 25.43 20.45 10.20
N LEU A 328 25.92 21.48 10.90
CA LEU A 328 25.43 22.84 10.70
C LEU A 328 25.77 23.29 9.27
N GLN A 329 24.76 23.66 8.49
CA GLN A 329 24.94 24.22 7.16
C GLN A 329 24.31 25.58 7.03
N PHE A 330 24.99 26.48 6.31
CA PHE A 330 24.51 27.81 6.00
C PHE A 330 24.60 28.04 4.50
N SER A 331 23.50 28.45 3.89
CA SER A 331 23.47 28.85 2.48
C SER A 331 22.57 30.07 2.31
N GLY A 332 22.78 30.83 1.25
CA GLY A 332 22.01 32.05 1.02
C GLY A 332 22.47 32.78 -0.22
N ALA A 333 21.60 33.67 -0.69
CA ALA A 333 21.85 34.51 -1.84
C ALA A 333 21.46 35.95 -1.51
N LEU A 334 22.35 36.89 -1.84
CA LEU A 334 22.11 38.31 -1.69
C LEU A 334 21.99 38.95 -3.08
N ASN A 335 20.83 39.52 -3.37
CA ASN A 335 20.55 40.26 -4.59
C ASN A 335 19.82 41.57 -4.20
N PRO A 336 20.08 42.70 -4.88
CA PRO A 336 19.32 43.95 -4.70
C PRO A 336 17.80 43.80 -4.65
N LEU A 337 17.23 42.75 -5.27
CA LEU A 337 15.80 42.50 -5.35
C LEU A 337 15.30 41.41 -4.38
N VAL A 338 16.12 40.40 -4.10
CA VAL A 338 15.72 39.23 -3.29
C VAL A 338 16.88 38.80 -2.41
N ASN A 339 16.63 38.55 -1.12
CA ASN A 339 17.62 38.01 -0.20
C ASN A 339 17.08 36.72 0.40
N ARG A 340 17.87 35.65 0.34
CA ARG A 340 17.51 34.32 0.85
C ARG A 340 18.57 33.86 1.84
N LEU A 341 18.11 33.27 2.94
CA LEU A 341 18.95 32.71 3.98
C LEU A 341 18.41 31.32 4.34
N SER A 342 19.31 30.36 4.40
CA SER A 342 19.08 28.97 4.79
C SER A 342 20.06 28.62 5.89
N LEU A 343 19.55 28.06 6.97
CA LEU A 343 20.33 27.60 8.09
C LEU A 343 19.76 26.25 8.52
N GLU A 344 20.58 25.23 8.40
CA GLU A 344 20.24 23.86 8.75
C GLU A 344 21.01 23.48 10.01
N PHE A 345 20.30 22.94 11.00
CA PHE A 345 20.85 22.55 12.29
C PHE A 345 20.72 21.03 12.48
N PRO A 346 21.64 20.43 13.26
CA PRO A 346 21.56 19.04 13.69
C PRO A 346 20.25 18.68 14.42
#